data_AF-A0A7G8WP30-F1
#
_entry.id   AF-A0A7G8WP30-F1
#
_cell.length_a   1.000
_cell.length_b   1.000
_cell.length_c   1.000
_cell.angle_alpha   90.00
_cell.angle_beta   90.00
_cell.angle_gamma   90.00
#
_symmetry.space_group_name_H-M   'P 1'
#
loop_
_entity.id
_entity.type
_entity.pdbx_description
1 polymer ?
#
loop_
_entity_poly.entity_id
_entity_poly.type
_entity_poly.pdbx_seq_one_letter_code
_entity_poly.pdbx_strand_id
1 'polypeptide(L)'
;MTTPPDTGLGHPISQSADSIDRVVRLAPKWAVCALGACSLLVVSIIIWAITGTVTSSVSVSGLYLEAGALRVQTTKDATVDRVLVTLGESVTTGQDVVSLEGGGFLTSPQSGMVTSILVSAGSIMIAGKIALRVTDLSQLDTVVALVPAGMTGTAAVGLPVRMSVSSAPSGQYGYLLGTVTEISSDPYTTAEVSEKLGLQQEVVASLLGSEPGFLAIVTLDSEPSTVSQYRWSIGQGPPFPITQGVPIAVEIDVSEQRPIQVVFSG
;
A
#
# COMPACT_ATOMS: atom_id res chain seq x y z
N MET A 1 -60.73 23.42 95.20
CA MET A 1 -59.70 24.48 95.27
C MET A 1 -58.41 23.90 94.73
N THR A 2 -57.75 24.65 93.85
CA THR A 2 -56.34 24.53 93.43
C THR A 2 -55.87 23.26 92.72
N THR A 3 -55.74 23.36 91.39
CA THR A 3 -54.65 22.76 90.60
C THR A 3 -53.29 23.27 91.09
N PRO A 4 -52.28 22.40 91.23
CA PRO A 4 -50.87 22.78 91.17
C PRO A 4 -50.12 21.86 90.16
N PRO A 5 -48.83 22.06 89.87
CA PRO A 5 -48.39 22.56 88.57
C PRO A 5 -47.62 21.51 87.74
N ASP A 6 -47.46 21.87 86.47
CA ASP A 6 -46.65 21.19 85.47
C ASP A 6 -45.24 20.86 86.00
N THR A 7 -44.86 19.58 85.98
CA THR A 7 -43.48 19.14 86.20
C THR A 7 -43.05 18.38 84.97
N GLY A 8 -42.85 19.12 83.87
CA GLY A 8 -42.18 18.61 82.70
C GLY A 8 -40.78 18.18 83.06
N LEU A 9 -40.56 16.87 83.19
CA LEU A 9 -39.25 16.20 83.14
C LEU A 9 -39.49 14.68 83.19
N GLY A 10 -39.22 14.01 82.07
CA GLY A 10 -39.21 12.55 82.02
C GLY A 10 -39.71 11.91 80.73
N HIS A 11 -39.41 12.47 79.55
CA HIS A 11 -39.40 11.62 78.36
C HIS A 11 -38.15 10.73 78.43
N PRO A 12 -38.26 9.40 78.42
CA PRO A 12 -37.09 8.56 78.22
C PRO A 12 -36.56 8.88 76.82
N ILE A 13 -35.40 9.53 76.77
CA ILE A 13 -34.62 9.63 75.54
C ILE A 13 -34.11 8.21 75.32
N SER A 14 -34.87 7.39 74.59
CA SER A 14 -34.35 6.17 74.02
C SER A 14 -33.17 6.59 73.15
N GLN A 15 -31.96 6.38 73.65
CA GLN A 15 -30.76 6.29 72.83
C GLN A 15 -31.05 5.27 71.73
N SER A 16 -31.47 5.73 70.56
CA SER A 16 -31.24 5.02 69.31
C SER A 16 -29.77 5.20 68.94
N ALA A 17 -28.89 4.67 69.79
CA ALA A 17 -27.49 4.43 69.45
C ALA A 17 -27.43 3.14 68.61
N ASP A 18 -28.11 3.13 67.46
CA ASP A 18 -28.13 1.95 66.59
C ASP A 18 -28.57 2.30 65.16
N SER A 19 -27.69 2.95 64.41
CA SER A 19 -27.67 2.89 62.93
C SER A 19 -26.36 3.38 62.32
N ILE A 20 -25.25 3.29 63.07
CA ILE A 20 -23.89 3.43 62.49
C ILE A 20 -23.16 2.08 62.43
N ASP A 21 -23.64 1.05 63.14
CA ASP A 21 -22.86 -0.19 63.35
C ASP A 21 -23.41 -1.44 62.61
N ARG A 22 -24.25 -1.24 61.59
CA ARG A 22 -24.80 -2.33 60.78
C ARG A 22 -25.01 -1.81 59.36
N VAL A 23 -24.02 -1.86 58.49
CA VAL A 23 -23.56 -3.09 57.86
C VAL A 23 -22.17 -2.85 57.24
N VAL A 24 -21.12 -3.19 57.99
CA VAL A 24 -19.96 -3.82 57.34
C VAL A 24 -20.44 -5.22 56.93
N ARG A 25 -21.26 -5.29 55.87
CA ARG A 25 -21.48 -6.56 55.19
C ARG A 25 -20.12 -6.90 54.61
N LEU A 26 -19.42 -7.82 55.27
CA LEU A 26 -18.40 -8.65 54.65
C LEU A 26 -18.90 -8.93 53.24
N ALA A 27 -18.18 -8.44 52.22
CA ALA A 27 -18.60 -8.59 50.84
C ALA A 27 -19.01 -10.06 50.65
N PRO A 28 -20.24 -10.36 50.19
CA PRO A 28 -20.68 -11.74 50.07
C PRO A 28 -19.67 -12.49 49.19
N LYS A 29 -19.38 -13.77 49.47
CA LYS A 29 -18.26 -14.49 48.83
C LYS A 29 -18.28 -14.41 47.29
N TRP A 30 -19.48 -14.30 46.69
CA TRP A 30 -19.65 -14.07 45.26
C TRP A 30 -19.16 -12.69 44.78
N ALA A 31 -19.30 -11.64 45.58
CA ALA A 31 -18.82 -10.29 45.26
C ALA A 31 -17.29 -10.22 45.29
N VAL A 32 -16.63 -10.97 46.18
CA VAL A 32 -15.16 -11.11 46.17
C VAL A 32 -14.69 -11.86 44.91
N CYS A 33 -15.39 -12.94 44.52
CA CYS A 33 -15.12 -13.63 43.25
C CYS A 33 -15.37 -12.73 42.03
N ALA A 34 -16.46 -11.95 42.03
CA ALA A 34 -16.77 -11.01 40.96
C ALA A 34 -15.71 -9.90 40.85
N LEU A 35 -15.22 -9.38 41.99
CA LEU A 35 -14.16 -8.38 42.01
C LEU A 35 -12.85 -8.94 41.45
N GLY A 36 -12.49 -10.18 41.80
CA GLY A 36 -11.32 -10.87 41.26
C GLY A 36 -11.45 -11.15 39.76
N ALA A 37 -12.64 -11.54 39.29
CA ALA A 37 -12.90 -11.72 37.86
C ALA A 37 -12.76 -10.39 37.09
N CYS A 38 -13.32 -9.30 37.62
CA CYS A 38 -13.15 -7.97 37.04
C CYS A 38 -11.68 -7.52 37.06
N SER A 39 -10.93 -7.78 38.14
CA SER A 39 -9.50 -7.42 38.18
C SER A 39 -8.70 -8.21 37.15
N LEU A 40 -8.99 -9.50 36.97
CA LEU A 40 -8.36 -10.33 35.94
C LEU A 40 -8.68 -9.84 34.53
N LEU A 41 -9.91 -9.41 34.28
CA LEU A 41 -10.31 -8.84 32.99
C LEU A 41 -9.56 -7.53 32.73
N VAL A 42 -9.50 -6.64 33.72
CA VAL A 42 -8.75 -5.37 33.62
C VAL A 42 -7.25 -5.63 33.40
N VAL A 43 -6.65 -6.56 34.14
CA VAL A 43 -5.24 -6.96 33.95
C VAL A 43 -5.03 -7.55 32.55
N SER A 44 -5.98 -8.35 32.04
CA SER A 44 -5.92 -8.89 30.68
C SER A 44 -6.00 -7.79 29.62
N ILE A 45 -6.87 -6.77 29.80
CA ILE A 45 -6.94 -5.59 28.93
C ILE A 45 -5.64 -4.80 28.97
N ILE A 46 -5.06 -4.59 30.16
CA ILE A 46 -3.78 -3.86 30.31
C ILE A 46 -2.65 -4.63 29.64
N ILE A 47 -2.55 -5.95 29.86
CA ILE A 47 -1.56 -6.81 29.21
C ILE A 47 -1.75 -6.76 27.69
N TRP A 48 -2.98 -6.89 27.20
CA TRP A 48 -3.26 -6.78 25.77
C TRP A 48 -2.98 -5.38 25.20
N ALA A 49 -3.21 -4.30 25.95
CA ALA A 49 -2.91 -2.93 25.51
C ALA A 49 -1.40 -2.63 25.45
N ILE A 50 -0.59 -3.31 26.29
CA ILE A 50 0.87 -3.18 26.32
C ILE A 50 1.53 -4.13 25.31
N THR A 51 0.99 -5.33 25.15
CA THR A 51 1.59 -6.43 24.38
C THR A 51 1.00 -6.55 22.98
N GLY A 52 -0.21 -6.05 22.77
CA GLY A 52 -0.81 -5.96 21.45
C GLY A 52 -0.03 -4.99 20.57
N THR A 53 -0.02 -5.26 19.28
CA THR A 53 0.51 -4.35 18.26
C THR A 53 -0.64 -3.97 17.36
N VAL A 54 -0.75 -2.68 17.04
CA VAL A 54 -1.65 -2.19 16.01
C VAL A 54 -0.76 -1.71 14.87
N THR A 55 -0.83 -2.39 13.73
CA THR A 55 -0.14 -1.97 12.51
C THR A 55 -0.94 -0.81 11.90
N SER A 56 -0.36 0.38 11.89
CA SER A 56 -0.88 1.49 11.09
C SER A 56 -0.38 1.35 9.66
N SER A 57 -1.28 1.10 8.72
CA SER A 57 -0.98 1.10 7.29
C SER A 57 -1.46 2.40 6.65
N VAL A 58 -0.63 3.00 5.80
CA VAL A 58 -1.03 4.14 4.98
C VAL A 58 -1.43 3.62 3.61
N SER A 59 -2.70 3.81 3.22
CA SER A 59 -3.21 3.41 1.90
C SER A 59 -3.15 4.58 0.94
N VAL A 60 -2.29 4.51 -0.07
CA VAL A 60 -2.21 5.48 -1.18
C VAL A 60 -2.42 4.76 -2.52
N SER A 61 -2.90 5.50 -3.51
CA SER A 61 -3.05 4.93 -4.86
C SER A 61 -1.70 4.91 -5.56
N GLY A 62 -1.43 3.81 -6.26
CA GLY A 62 -0.18 3.54 -6.95
C GLY A 62 -0.41 3.04 -8.37
N LEU A 63 0.62 3.22 -9.18
CA LEU A 63 0.66 2.84 -10.58
C LEU A 63 1.82 1.87 -10.80
N TYR A 64 1.49 0.69 -11.34
CA TYR A 64 2.51 -0.27 -11.76
C TYR A 64 3.16 0.16 -13.07
N LEU A 65 4.48 0.25 -13.02
CA LEU A 65 5.37 0.59 -14.12
C LEU A 65 6.29 -0.60 -14.38
N GLU A 66 6.05 -1.25 -15.51
CA GLU A 66 6.99 -2.20 -16.09
C GLU A 66 8.25 -1.42 -16.49
N ALA A 67 9.35 -1.71 -15.83
CA ALA A 67 10.58 -0.95 -16.00
C ALA A 67 11.27 -1.32 -17.30
N GLY A 68 11.96 -0.34 -17.88
CA GLY A 68 12.79 -0.58 -19.06
C GLY A 68 12.03 -0.93 -20.35
N ALA A 69 10.70 -0.99 -20.43
CA ALA A 69 10.00 -1.34 -21.66
C ALA A 69 9.81 -0.14 -22.63
N LEU A 70 10.78 0.13 -23.52
CA LEU A 70 10.59 1.12 -24.58
C LEU A 70 10.00 0.49 -25.85
N ARG A 71 9.13 1.29 -26.49
CA ARG A 71 8.47 0.96 -27.74
C ARG A 71 9.33 1.48 -28.89
N VAL A 72 9.77 0.59 -29.78
CA VAL A 72 10.33 1.00 -31.06
C VAL A 72 9.17 1.22 -32.02
N GLN A 73 9.03 2.45 -32.51
CA GLN A 73 7.93 2.87 -33.36
C GLN A 73 8.47 3.64 -34.55
N THR A 74 7.74 3.61 -35.67
CA THR A 74 8.14 4.34 -36.88
C THR A 74 7.64 5.78 -36.81
N THR A 75 8.48 6.73 -37.25
CA THR A 75 8.12 8.16 -37.35
C THR A 75 7.39 8.47 -38.67
N LYS A 76 7.43 7.56 -39.64
CA LYS A 76 6.83 7.71 -40.97
C LYS A 76 6.20 6.39 -41.43
N ASP A 77 5.24 6.49 -42.33
CA ASP A 77 4.65 5.31 -42.97
C ASP A 77 5.72 4.58 -43.80
N ALA A 78 5.87 3.29 -43.57
CA ALA A 78 6.89 2.47 -44.23
C ALA A 78 6.48 0.99 -44.26
N THR A 79 6.93 0.26 -45.27
CA THR A 79 6.77 -1.21 -45.32
C THR A 79 8.00 -1.86 -44.71
N VAL A 80 7.80 -2.91 -43.91
CA VAL A 80 8.88 -3.71 -43.34
C VAL A 80 9.46 -4.64 -44.42
N ASP A 81 10.75 -4.52 -44.76
CA ASP A 81 11.44 -5.50 -45.60
C ASP A 81 11.70 -6.78 -44.79
N ARG A 82 12.38 -6.64 -43.65
CA ARG A 82 12.69 -7.74 -42.75
C ARG A 82 12.89 -7.28 -41.31
N VAL A 83 12.60 -8.18 -40.37
CA VAL A 83 12.92 -8.00 -38.96
C VAL A 83 14.32 -8.58 -38.73
N LEU A 84 15.22 -7.80 -38.13
CA LEU A 84 16.63 -8.15 -37.95
C LEU A 84 16.90 -8.85 -36.61
N VAL A 85 15.93 -8.81 -35.69
CA VAL A 85 16.04 -9.35 -34.33
C VAL A 85 15.01 -10.44 -34.06
N THR A 86 15.30 -11.26 -33.07
CA THR A 86 14.46 -12.36 -32.60
C THR A 86 13.92 -12.10 -31.19
N LEU A 87 12.81 -12.76 -30.85
CA LEU A 87 12.23 -12.68 -29.51
C LEU A 87 13.23 -13.26 -28.49
N GLY A 88 13.52 -12.52 -27.42
CA GLY A 88 14.50 -12.88 -26.39
C GLY A 88 15.95 -12.46 -26.70
N GLU A 89 16.20 -11.81 -27.84
CA GLU A 89 17.53 -11.31 -28.21
C GLU A 89 17.89 -10.05 -27.42
N SER A 90 19.15 -9.92 -26.98
CA SER A 90 19.67 -8.69 -26.40
C SER A 90 20.11 -7.71 -27.49
N VAL A 91 19.65 -6.47 -27.40
CA VAL A 91 19.98 -5.37 -28.31
C VAL A 91 20.65 -4.24 -27.57
N THR A 92 21.51 -3.49 -28.25
CA THR A 92 22.15 -2.27 -27.72
C THR A 92 21.51 -1.00 -28.26
N THR A 93 21.64 0.12 -27.54
CA THR A 93 21.23 1.44 -28.05
C THR A 93 21.80 1.71 -29.44
N GLY A 94 20.94 2.11 -30.38
CA GLY A 94 21.30 2.39 -31.77
C GLY A 94 21.44 1.17 -32.68
N GLN A 95 21.24 -0.05 -32.18
CA GLN A 95 21.26 -1.26 -33.00
C GLN A 95 20.07 -1.32 -33.94
N ASP A 96 20.30 -1.68 -35.21
CA ASP A 96 19.25 -1.88 -36.21
C ASP A 96 18.39 -3.09 -35.85
N VAL A 97 17.08 -2.87 -35.70
CA VAL A 97 16.12 -3.91 -35.29
C VAL A 97 15.14 -4.29 -36.40
N VAL A 98 14.82 -3.36 -37.30
CA VAL A 98 13.93 -3.60 -38.45
C VAL A 98 14.48 -2.85 -39.66
N SER A 99 14.52 -3.52 -40.82
CA SER A 99 14.83 -2.90 -42.10
C SER A 99 13.56 -2.55 -42.86
N LEU A 100 13.51 -1.36 -43.44
CA LEU A 100 12.36 -0.81 -44.15
C LEU A 100 12.58 -0.86 -45.67
N GLU A 101 11.49 -1.10 -46.43
CA GLU A 101 11.51 -0.97 -47.89
C GLU A 101 11.83 0.48 -48.30
N GLY A 102 12.71 0.66 -49.28
CA GLY A 102 13.14 1.98 -49.76
C GLY A 102 14.38 2.54 -49.06
N GLY A 103 14.98 1.78 -48.13
CA GLY A 103 16.24 2.14 -47.47
C GLY A 103 16.00 2.91 -46.17
N GLY A 104 16.24 2.24 -45.05
CA GLY A 104 16.10 2.78 -43.71
C GLY A 104 16.07 1.67 -42.67
N PHE A 105 16.47 2.00 -41.45
CA PHE A 105 16.45 1.09 -40.32
C PHE A 105 15.71 1.74 -39.16
N LEU A 106 14.88 0.95 -38.47
CA LEU A 106 14.45 1.29 -37.12
C LEU A 106 15.54 0.80 -36.18
N THR A 107 15.97 1.67 -35.27
CA THR A 107 17.00 1.36 -34.27
C THR A 107 16.41 1.24 -32.88
N SER A 108 17.07 0.48 -32.01
CA SER A 108 16.67 0.40 -30.60
C SER A 108 17.01 1.71 -29.88
N PRO A 109 16.06 2.36 -29.18
CA PRO A 109 16.32 3.59 -28.43
C PRO A 109 17.13 3.36 -27.15
N GLN A 110 17.28 2.10 -26.71
CA GLN A 110 18.02 1.71 -25.51
C GLN A 110 18.62 0.31 -25.65
N SER A 111 19.50 -0.05 -24.70
CA SER A 111 19.95 -1.43 -24.52
C SER A 111 18.91 -2.23 -23.73
N GLY A 112 18.67 -3.49 -24.09
CA GLY A 112 17.72 -4.36 -23.40
C GLY A 112 17.46 -5.67 -24.15
N MET A 113 16.44 -6.43 -23.73
CA MET A 113 15.99 -7.65 -24.38
C MET A 113 14.72 -7.43 -25.19
N VAL A 114 14.62 -8.03 -26.37
CA VAL A 114 13.42 -7.97 -27.22
C VAL A 114 12.32 -8.84 -26.61
N THR A 115 11.32 -8.21 -25.99
CA THR A 115 10.22 -8.91 -25.29
C THR A 115 8.99 -9.12 -26.14
N SER A 116 8.86 -8.37 -27.24
CA SER A 116 7.74 -8.53 -28.18
C SER A 116 8.10 -8.03 -29.56
N ILE A 117 7.67 -8.76 -30.59
CA ILE A 117 7.76 -8.35 -32.00
C ILE A 117 6.33 -8.32 -32.54
N LEU A 118 5.87 -7.14 -32.96
CA LEU A 118 4.51 -6.89 -33.44
C LEU A 118 4.42 -6.73 -34.96
N VAL A 119 5.55 -6.90 -35.67
CA VAL A 119 5.67 -6.73 -37.12
C VAL A 119 6.28 -7.96 -37.76
N SER A 120 6.02 -8.12 -39.05
CA SER A 120 6.62 -9.17 -39.89
C SER A 120 7.04 -8.59 -41.24
N ALA A 121 7.89 -9.30 -41.97
CA ALA A 121 8.24 -8.93 -43.35
C ALA A 121 6.97 -8.71 -44.20
N GLY A 122 6.94 -7.63 -44.97
CA GLY A 122 5.78 -7.18 -45.75
C GLY A 122 4.70 -6.43 -44.96
N SER A 123 4.87 -6.23 -43.64
CA SER A 123 3.91 -5.46 -42.84
C SER A 123 3.99 -3.97 -43.17
N ILE A 124 2.83 -3.35 -43.38
CA ILE A 124 2.73 -1.89 -43.51
C ILE A 124 2.68 -1.28 -42.12
N MET A 125 3.65 -0.41 -41.83
CA MET A 125 3.74 0.37 -40.61
C MET A 125 3.28 1.79 -40.88
N ILE A 126 2.41 2.28 -40.00
CA ILE A 126 1.93 3.67 -40.01
C ILE A 126 2.70 4.43 -38.93
N ALA A 127 2.97 5.72 -39.14
CA ALA A 127 3.58 6.58 -38.13
C ALA A 127 2.91 6.40 -36.74
N GLY A 128 3.72 6.16 -35.71
CA GLY A 128 3.25 5.89 -34.34
C GLY A 128 2.82 4.46 -34.05
N LYS A 129 2.82 3.53 -35.02
CA LYS A 129 2.68 2.10 -34.71
C LYS A 129 3.95 1.53 -34.11
N ILE A 130 3.76 0.65 -33.12
CA ILE A 130 4.83 -0.07 -32.42
C ILE A 130 5.27 -1.25 -33.29
N ALA A 131 6.58 -1.33 -33.58
CA ALA A 131 7.19 -2.44 -34.29
C ALA A 131 7.57 -3.57 -33.34
N LEU A 132 8.26 -3.23 -32.25
CA LEU A 132 8.76 -4.16 -31.26
C LEU A 132 8.96 -3.47 -29.92
N ARG A 133 9.09 -4.27 -28.86
CA ARG A 133 9.34 -3.82 -27.49
C ARG A 133 10.70 -4.31 -27.04
N VAL A 134 11.49 -3.40 -26.49
CA VAL A 134 12.79 -3.68 -25.89
C VAL A 134 12.69 -3.36 -24.41
N THR A 135 12.92 -4.35 -23.55
CA THR A 135 12.87 -4.22 -22.10
C THR A 135 14.28 -4.29 -21.51
N ASP A 136 14.73 -3.24 -20.83
CA ASP A 136 15.94 -3.28 -20.02
C ASP A 136 15.68 -4.06 -18.72
N LEU A 137 16.08 -5.33 -18.69
CA LEU A 137 15.90 -6.23 -17.55
C LEU A 137 16.78 -5.86 -16.34
N SER A 138 17.71 -4.92 -16.48
CA SER A 138 18.44 -4.39 -15.33
C SER A 138 17.61 -3.41 -14.50
N GLN A 139 16.53 -2.86 -15.09
CA GLN A 139 15.57 -2.07 -14.35
C GLN A 139 14.51 -2.98 -13.73
N LEU A 140 14.35 -2.85 -12.42
CA LEU A 140 13.32 -3.58 -11.68
C LEU A 140 11.98 -2.90 -11.88
N ASP A 141 10.94 -3.68 -12.12
CA ASP A 141 9.57 -3.17 -12.13
C ASP A 141 9.25 -2.47 -10.81
N THR A 142 8.55 -1.35 -10.92
CA THR A 142 8.25 -0.50 -9.78
C THR A 142 6.78 -0.17 -9.71
N VAL A 143 6.32 0.08 -8.50
CA VAL A 143 5.06 0.76 -8.24
C VAL A 143 5.39 2.17 -7.77
N VAL A 144 4.81 3.15 -8.46
CA VAL A 144 4.96 4.56 -8.11
C VAL A 144 3.69 5.03 -7.43
N ALA A 145 3.82 5.68 -6.28
CA ALA A 145 2.71 6.26 -5.54
C ALA A 145 3.00 7.70 -5.12
N LEU A 146 1.95 8.51 -5.01
CA LEU A 146 2.04 9.85 -4.43
C LEU A 146 1.61 9.78 -2.96
N VAL A 147 2.54 10.10 -2.07
CA VAL A 147 2.32 10.16 -0.63
C VAL A 147 1.99 11.60 -0.25
N PRO A 148 0.78 11.90 0.28
CA PRO A 148 0.41 13.25 0.67
C PRO A 148 1.36 13.84 1.72
N ALA A 149 1.57 15.16 1.69
CA ALA A 149 2.51 15.84 2.59
C ALA A 149 2.21 15.65 4.08
N GLY A 150 0.93 15.49 4.46
CA GLY A 150 0.52 15.19 5.84
C GLY A 150 0.94 13.81 6.33
N MET A 151 1.45 12.94 5.46
CA MET A 151 1.77 11.54 5.76
C MET A 151 3.27 11.21 5.63
N THR A 152 4.11 12.18 5.25
CA THR A 152 5.56 11.98 5.00
C THR A 152 6.36 11.54 6.21
N GLY A 153 5.96 11.91 7.43
CA GLY A 153 6.61 11.42 8.65
C GLY A 153 6.44 9.91 8.91
N THR A 154 5.61 9.25 8.10
CA THR A 154 5.19 7.85 8.26
C THR A 154 5.82 6.97 7.16
N ALA A 155 6.07 7.51 5.96
CA ALA A 155 6.68 6.76 4.87
C ALA A 155 8.22 6.96 4.86
N ALA A 156 8.96 5.86 4.99
CA ALA A 156 10.42 5.84 4.93
C ALA A 156 10.93 4.78 3.95
N VAL A 157 12.12 5.01 3.40
CA VAL A 157 12.84 4.01 2.58
C VAL A 157 13.13 2.77 3.42
N GLY A 158 12.97 1.60 2.82
CA GLY A 158 13.17 0.29 3.44
C GLY A 158 11.93 -0.29 4.13
N LEU A 159 10.81 0.46 4.19
CA LEU A 159 9.58 -0.08 4.75
C LEU A 159 8.96 -1.15 3.84
N PRO A 160 8.43 -2.23 4.43
CA PRO A 160 7.66 -3.22 3.68
C PRO A 160 6.34 -2.61 3.21
N VAL A 161 5.92 -3.04 2.04
CA VAL A 161 4.71 -2.56 1.38
C VAL A 161 3.86 -3.76 0.97
N ARG A 162 2.57 -3.66 1.28
CA ARG A 162 1.54 -4.59 0.80
C ARG A 162 0.69 -3.88 -0.25
N MET A 163 0.48 -4.53 -1.38
CA MET A 163 -0.17 -3.92 -2.53
C MET A 163 -1.39 -4.74 -2.94
N SER A 164 -2.54 -4.09 -3.02
CA SER A 164 -3.75 -4.69 -3.56
C SER A 164 -3.89 -4.32 -5.04
N VAL A 165 -3.75 -5.31 -5.91
CA VAL A 165 -3.80 -5.13 -7.37
C VAL A 165 -5.25 -5.28 -7.84
N SER A 166 -5.78 -4.30 -8.56
CA SER A 166 -7.19 -4.33 -8.99
C SER A 166 -7.54 -5.51 -9.93
N SER A 167 -6.56 -5.99 -10.72
CA SER A 167 -6.74 -7.18 -11.58
C SER A 167 -6.63 -8.51 -10.82
N ALA A 168 -6.10 -8.52 -9.60
CA ALA A 168 -5.91 -9.70 -8.77
C ALA A 168 -6.43 -9.46 -7.34
N PRO A 169 -7.73 -9.71 -7.09
CA PRO A 169 -8.37 -9.39 -5.82
C PRO A 169 -7.67 -10.03 -4.61
N SER A 170 -7.42 -9.24 -3.58
CA SER A 170 -6.68 -9.68 -2.39
C SER A 170 -7.37 -10.80 -1.60
N GLY A 171 -8.71 -10.87 -1.66
CA GLY A 171 -9.47 -11.98 -1.06
C GLY A 171 -9.17 -13.35 -1.68
N GLN A 172 -8.63 -13.39 -2.90
CA GLN A 172 -8.27 -14.63 -3.60
C GLN A 172 -6.76 -14.87 -3.63
N TYR A 173 -5.96 -13.84 -3.91
CA TYR A 173 -4.52 -13.96 -4.15
C TYR A 173 -3.63 -13.32 -3.06
N GLY A 174 -4.23 -12.68 -2.06
CA GLY A 174 -3.50 -11.92 -1.06
C GLY A 174 -2.94 -10.61 -1.62
N TYR A 175 -1.92 -10.08 -0.95
CA TYR A 175 -1.27 -8.84 -1.31
C TYR A 175 0.02 -9.11 -2.08
N LEU A 176 0.28 -8.29 -3.08
CA LEU A 176 1.58 -8.21 -3.75
C LEU A 176 2.58 -7.55 -2.77
N LEU A 177 3.76 -8.13 -2.64
CA LEU A 177 4.75 -7.69 -1.66
C LEU A 177 5.88 -6.90 -2.32
N GLY A 178 6.36 -5.87 -1.63
CA GLY A 178 7.47 -5.06 -2.09
C GLY A 178 8.08 -4.23 -0.97
N THR A 179 9.03 -3.39 -1.33
CA THR A 179 9.78 -2.54 -0.40
C THR A 179 9.91 -1.13 -0.97
N VAL A 180 9.72 -0.11 -0.14
CA VAL A 180 9.99 1.29 -0.54
C VAL A 180 11.49 1.47 -0.77
N THR A 181 11.90 1.84 -1.98
CA THR A 181 13.32 2.06 -2.32
C THR A 181 13.69 3.52 -2.43
N GLU A 182 12.73 4.38 -2.79
CA GLU A 182 12.97 5.81 -2.94
C GLU A 182 11.75 6.59 -2.49
N ILE A 183 11.99 7.74 -1.86
CA ILE A 183 10.99 8.77 -1.61
C ILE A 183 11.63 10.08 -2.04
N SER A 184 10.94 10.87 -2.87
CA SER A 184 11.44 12.17 -3.32
C SER A 184 11.66 13.13 -2.15
N SER A 185 12.66 14.01 -2.27
CA SER A 185 12.88 15.10 -1.31
C SER A 185 11.85 16.22 -1.43
N ASP A 186 11.28 16.38 -2.63
CA ASP A 186 10.37 17.44 -2.99
C ASP A 186 9.03 16.85 -3.47
N PRO A 187 7.89 17.53 -3.21
CA PRO A 187 6.60 17.07 -3.70
C PRO A 187 6.50 17.23 -5.22
N TYR A 188 5.84 16.27 -5.86
CA TYR A 188 5.49 16.24 -7.27
C TYR A 188 4.01 16.54 -7.47
N THR A 189 3.70 17.28 -8.52
CA THR A 189 2.35 17.46 -9.06
C THR A 189 2.01 16.34 -10.04
N THR A 190 0.72 16.12 -10.30
CA THR A 190 0.27 15.17 -11.32
C THR A 190 0.79 15.51 -12.72
N ALA A 191 0.96 16.80 -13.02
CA ALA A 191 1.52 17.26 -14.30
C ALA A 191 2.99 16.80 -14.45
N GLU A 192 3.82 17.01 -13.44
CA GLU A 192 5.24 16.59 -13.47
C GLU A 192 5.37 15.06 -13.51
N VAL A 193 4.53 14.33 -12.77
CA VAL A 193 4.48 12.87 -12.86
C VAL A 193 4.06 12.42 -14.26
N SER A 194 3.07 13.08 -14.86
CA SER A 194 2.60 12.76 -16.21
C SER A 194 3.68 12.95 -17.28
N GLU A 195 4.46 14.03 -17.18
CA GLU A 195 5.60 14.28 -18.04
C GLU A 195 6.68 13.21 -17.87
N LYS A 196 7.05 12.92 -16.60
CA LYS A 196 8.09 11.93 -16.28
C LYS A 196 7.71 10.52 -16.74
N LEU A 197 6.42 10.17 -16.70
CA LEU A 197 5.92 8.85 -17.09
C LEU A 197 5.49 8.76 -18.56
N GLY A 198 5.43 9.88 -19.29
CA GLY A 198 4.92 9.93 -20.65
C GLY A 198 3.44 9.53 -20.76
N LEU A 199 2.66 9.79 -19.70
CA LEU A 199 1.23 9.50 -19.63
C LEU A 199 0.42 10.79 -19.71
N GLN A 200 -0.86 10.68 -20.07
CA GLN A 200 -1.77 11.82 -20.01
C GLN A 200 -2.04 12.20 -18.55
N GLN A 201 -2.15 13.51 -18.28
CA GLN A 201 -2.35 14.02 -16.93
C GLN A 201 -3.65 13.49 -16.30
N GLU A 202 -4.73 13.34 -17.08
CA GLU A 202 -6.00 12.81 -16.63
C GLU A 202 -5.90 11.35 -16.19
N VAL A 203 -5.07 10.56 -16.88
CA VAL A 203 -4.79 9.16 -16.52
C VAL A 203 -4.01 9.10 -15.22
N VAL A 204 -2.97 9.93 -15.07
CA VAL A 204 -2.19 10.01 -13.83
C VAL A 204 -3.07 10.47 -12.67
N ALA A 205 -3.87 11.52 -12.86
CA ALA A 205 -4.77 12.01 -11.81
C ALA A 205 -5.84 10.98 -11.42
N SER A 206 -6.34 10.21 -12.38
CA SER A 206 -7.31 9.15 -12.10
C SER A 206 -6.71 7.96 -11.36
N LEU A 207 -5.39 7.70 -11.49
CA LEU A 207 -4.72 6.53 -10.92
C LEU A 207 -3.98 6.84 -9.62
N LEU A 208 -3.34 8.01 -9.52
CA LEU A 208 -2.52 8.42 -8.38
C LEU A 208 -3.20 9.49 -7.50
N GLY A 209 -4.35 10.01 -7.93
CA GLY A 209 -5.02 11.15 -7.30
C GLY A 209 -4.56 12.48 -7.89
N SER A 210 -5.33 13.54 -7.62
CA SER A 210 -5.10 14.89 -8.15
C SER A 210 -4.23 15.78 -7.27
N GLU A 211 -3.98 15.37 -6.02
CA GLU A 211 -3.25 16.18 -5.06
C GLU A 211 -1.73 16.03 -5.24
N PRO A 212 -0.94 17.11 -5.07
CA PRO A 212 0.51 17.02 -5.01
C PRO A 212 0.98 16.15 -3.84
N GLY A 213 2.05 15.40 -4.03
CA GLY A 213 2.57 14.50 -3.01
C GLY A 213 4.02 14.11 -3.26
N PHE A 214 4.64 13.48 -2.28
CA PHE A 214 6.00 12.96 -2.40
C PHE A 214 5.96 11.66 -3.20
N LEU A 215 6.86 11.54 -4.17
CA LEU A 215 6.91 10.38 -5.05
C LEU A 215 7.60 9.24 -4.32
N ALA A 216 6.85 8.20 -3.98
CA ALA A 216 7.37 6.96 -3.43
C ALA A 216 7.54 5.93 -4.56
N ILE A 217 8.72 5.33 -4.64
CA ILE A 217 9.03 4.23 -5.55
C ILE A 217 9.16 2.96 -4.72
N VAL A 218 8.38 1.96 -5.09
CA VAL A 218 8.33 0.64 -4.45
C VAL A 218 8.84 -0.39 -5.44
N THR A 219 9.89 -1.12 -5.10
CA THR A 219 10.32 -2.29 -5.87
C THR A 219 9.54 -3.51 -5.42
N LEU A 220 9.19 -4.35 -6.38
CA LEU A 220 8.45 -5.59 -6.14
C LEU A 220 9.40 -6.71 -5.71
N ASP A 221 8.99 -7.49 -4.72
CA ASP A 221 9.72 -8.68 -4.29
C ASP A 221 9.65 -9.73 -5.41
N SER A 222 10.78 -10.04 -6.05
CA SER A 222 10.82 -10.99 -7.17
C SER A 222 10.66 -12.43 -6.70
N GLU A 223 9.84 -13.20 -7.39
CA GLU A 223 9.64 -14.64 -7.16
C GLU A 223 9.50 -15.34 -8.52
N PRO A 224 10.62 -15.77 -9.15
CA PRO A 224 10.61 -16.35 -10.50
C PRO A 224 9.78 -17.63 -10.63
N SER A 225 9.38 -18.25 -9.52
CA SER A 225 8.54 -19.45 -9.50
C SER A 225 7.06 -19.17 -9.79
N THR A 226 6.61 -17.91 -9.76
CA THR A 226 5.22 -17.52 -10.03
C THR A 226 5.02 -17.04 -11.47
N VAL A 227 3.79 -17.16 -12.00
CA VAL A 227 3.44 -16.65 -13.33
C VAL A 227 3.59 -15.13 -13.41
N SER A 228 3.27 -14.42 -12.32
CA SER A 228 3.45 -12.97 -12.23
C SER A 228 4.89 -12.55 -11.98
N GLN A 229 5.82 -13.49 -11.71
CA GLN A 229 7.23 -13.24 -11.36
C GLN A 229 7.47 -12.50 -10.04
N TYR A 230 6.44 -12.38 -9.19
CA TYR A 230 6.46 -11.61 -7.95
C TYR A 230 5.94 -12.41 -6.76
N ARG A 231 6.36 -12.00 -5.55
CA ARG A 231 5.94 -12.61 -4.30
C ARG A 231 4.59 -12.07 -3.85
N TRP A 232 3.72 -12.99 -3.46
CA TRP A 232 2.38 -12.70 -2.93
C TRP A 232 2.26 -13.21 -1.50
N SER A 233 1.41 -12.56 -0.70
CA SER A 233 1.19 -12.98 0.68
C SER A 233 0.43 -14.31 0.79
N ILE A 234 -0.21 -14.77 -0.29
CA ILE A 234 -0.96 -16.03 -0.34
C ILE A 234 -0.60 -16.81 -1.61
N GLY A 235 -0.15 -18.05 -1.43
CA GLY A 235 0.08 -18.99 -2.53
C GLY A 235 1.12 -18.49 -3.54
N GLN A 236 0.87 -18.76 -4.83
CA GLN A 236 1.74 -18.36 -5.95
C GLN A 236 1.23 -17.10 -6.68
N GLY A 237 0.23 -16.41 -6.15
CA GLY A 237 -0.40 -15.28 -6.82
C GLY A 237 -1.29 -15.68 -8.02
N PRO A 238 -1.65 -14.72 -8.88
CA PRO A 238 -2.55 -14.94 -10.01
C PRO A 238 -1.89 -15.76 -11.13
N PRO A 239 -2.66 -16.55 -11.90
CA PRO A 239 -2.16 -17.35 -13.03
C PRO A 239 -1.94 -16.49 -14.30
N PHE A 240 -1.61 -15.21 -14.14
CA PHE A 240 -1.40 -14.25 -15.22
C PHE A 240 -0.43 -13.15 -14.78
N PRO A 241 0.29 -12.51 -15.73
CA PRO A 241 1.18 -11.39 -15.42
C PRO A 241 0.41 -10.13 -15.02
N ILE A 242 1.05 -9.24 -14.27
CA ILE A 242 0.53 -7.91 -13.99
C ILE A 242 0.77 -7.02 -15.21
N THR A 243 -0.25 -6.30 -15.65
CA THR A 243 -0.15 -5.41 -16.81
C THR A 243 0.16 -3.99 -16.38
N GLN A 244 0.99 -3.29 -17.14
CA GLN A 244 1.24 -1.85 -16.97
C GLN A 244 -0.09 -1.06 -16.94
N GLY A 245 -0.19 -0.08 -16.04
CA GLY A 245 -1.37 0.79 -15.95
C GLY A 245 -2.51 0.26 -15.07
N VAL A 246 -2.36 -0.92 -14.48
CA VAL A 246 -3.33 -1.45 -13.50
C VAL A 246 -3.26 -0.60 -12.22
N PRO A 247 -4.40 -0.08 -11.71
CA PRO A 247 -4.44 0.59 -10.43
C PRO A 247 -4.05 -0.36 -9.29
N ILE A 248 -3.18 0.11 -8.41
CA ILE A 248 -2.74 -0.61 -7.21
C ILE A 248 -3.03 0.25 -5.99
N ALA A 249 -3.66 -0.32 -4.96
CA ALA A 249 -3.69 0.31 -3.65
C ALA A 249 -2.44 -0.11 -2.87
N VAL A 250 -1.63 0.86 -2.46
CA VAL A 250 -0.34 0.67 -1.81
C VAL A 250 -0.51 0.93 -0.32
N GLU A 251 -0.37 -0.12 0.48
CA GLU A 251 -0.37 -0.07 1.94
C GLU A 251 1.08 -0.11 2.44
N ILE A 252 1.59 1.03 2.88
CA ILE A 252 2.92 1.12 3.51
C ILE A 252 2.76 0.75 4.98
N ASP A 253 3.45 -0.31 5.40
CA ASP A 253 3.41 -0.78 6.80
C ASP A 253 4.35 0.08 7.63
N VAL A 254 3.80 1.11 8.28
CA VAL A 254 4.56 1.99 9.14
C VAL A 254 4.54 1.40 10.55
N SER A 255 5.73 0.98 11.01
CA SER A 255 6.09 0.44 12.33
C SER A 255 4.97 0.15 13.34
N GLU A 256 4.99 -1.04 13.95
CA GLU A 256 4.08 -1.45 15.02
C GLU A 256 4.00 -0.42 16.17
N GLN A 257 2.87 0.27 16.28
CA GLN A 257 2.56 1.10 17.45
C GLN A 257 1.83 0.26 18.49
N ARG A 258 2.17 0.44 19.77
CA ARG A 258 1.43 -0.22 20.86
C ARG A 258 0.05 0.46 20.98
N PRO A 259 -1.07 -0.28 21.17
CA PRO A 259 -2.41 0.28 21.30
C PRO A 259 -2.51 1.43 22.31
N ILE A 260 -1.74 1.36 23.40
CA ILE A 260 -1.68 2.43 24.41
C ILE A 260 -1.20 3.78 23.83
N GLN A 261 -0.33 3.77 22.82
CA GLN A 261 0.18 5.00 22.19
C GLN A 261 -0.87 5.67 21.31
N VAL A 262 -1.78 4.90 20.68
CA VAL A 262 -2.87 5.41 19.85
C VAL A 262 -3.98 6.05 20.70
N VAL A 263 -4.24 5.52 21.90
CA VAL A 263 -5.31 6.01 22.80
C VAL A 263 -4.87 7.25 23.59
N PHE A 264 -3.58 7.39 23.89
CA PHE A 264 -3.04 8.49 24.70
C PHE A 264 -2.16 9.47 23.90
N SER A 265 -2.30 9.54 22.57
CA SER A 265 -1.65 10.56 21.75
C SER A 265 -2.34 11.91 21.93
N GLY A 266 -1.97 12.64 22.98
CA GLY A 266 -2.36 14.03 23.27
C GLY A 266 -1.14 14.84 23.70
#